data_AF-A0A7R9M8W9-F1
#
_entry.id   AF-A0A7R9M8W9-F1
#
_cell.length_a   1.000
_cell.length_b   1.000
_cell.length_c   1.000
_cell.angle_alpha   90.00
_cell.angle_beta   90.00
_cell.angle_gamma   90.00
#
_symmetry.space_group_name_H-M   'P 1'
#
loop_
_entity.id
_entity.type
_entity.pdbx_description
1 polymer ?
#
loop_
_entity_poly.entity_id
_entity_poly.type
_entity_poly.pdbx_seq_one_letter_code
_entity_poly.pdbx_strand_id
1 'polypeptide(L)'
;TIAANPAKYQEFVDTFGTHYFDSAFFGGFVQQSIELSSNLNLKMSEKDIKVNAEASFLSVVKIKGGYSGEDKNVTQEFKQNSEVFTAFYGGKANLLKDNNSWAQWWETVPRDPWLFGGNLKPIDNLIEGAKKPQVAEAVRVKLDKSFLEETKQELILFKKFSPVSVDSYVASIDKLLTQSIPTHDDVKAVKQSVADFLAKETAKLDKAFLNGLEQSLQSVQNTELFCKRVIAEKCMPDRLADVEKSIEDGEQLFNKADQLKNTDIPNRDQFKEVSRNVEKYIYTQKHEKIGECSEKVFCNSCKITEATVTHKDKCNSQEIKDLLNIHD
;
A
#
# COMPACT_ATOMS: atom_id res chain seq x y z
N THR A 1 -16.71 -35.79 -25.15
CA THR A 1 -15.86 -34.59 -25.20
C THR A 1 -16.35 -33.61 -24.15
N ILE A 2 -15.54 -32.63 -23.76
CA ILE A 2 -15.97 -31.56 -22.85
C ILE A 2 -17.17 -30.80 -23.42
N ALA A 3 -17.22 -30.58 -24.74
CA ALA A 3 -18.37 -29.96 -25.41
C ALA A 3 -19.68 -30.75 -25.23
N ALA A 4 -19.61 -32.09 -25.21
CA ALA A 4 -20.78 -32.94 -25.05
C ALA A 4 -21.23 -33.07 -23.58
N ASN A 5 -20.32 -32.97 -22.62
CA ASN A 5 -20.64 -33.11 -21.19
C ASN A 5 -19.72 -32.24 -20.31
N PRO A 6 -19.85 -30.91 -20.35
CA PRO A 6 -18.97 -30.01 -19.63
C PRO A 6 -19.09 -30.19 -18.10
N ALA A 7 -20.30 -30.52 -17.62
CA ALA A 7 -20.57 -30.71 -16.20
C ALA A 7 -19.72 -31.84 -15.57
N LYS A 8 -19.53 -32.97 -16.26
CA LYS A 8 -18.72 -34.08 -15.73
C LYS A 8 -17.23 -33.75 -15.64
N TYR A 9 -16.71 -32.96 -16.58
CA TYR A 9 -15.33 -32.49 -16.50
C TYR A 9 -15.15 -31.42 -15.42
N GLN A 10 -16.15 -30.55 -15.25
CA GLN A 10 -16.18 -29.57 -14.17
C GLN A 10 -16.20 -30.26 -12.80
N GLU A 11 -17.06 -31.26 -12.61
CA GLU A 11 -17.11 -32.12 -11.40
C GLU A 11 -15.75 -32.76 -11.10
N PHE A 12 -15.06 -33.26 -12.14
CA PHE A 12 -13.71 -33.81 -11.98
C PHE A 12 -12.71 -32.74 -11.48
N VAL A 13 -12.67 -31.57 -12.11
CA VAL A 13 -11.75 -30.49 -11.71
C VAL A 13 -12.09 -29.92 -10.34
N ASP A 14 -13.36 -29.82 -9.97
CA ASP A 14 -13.77 -29.37 -8.64
C ASP A 14 -13.44 -30.40 -7.55
N THR A 15 -13.46 -31.69 -7.88
CA THR A 15 -13.13 -32.78 -6.94
C THR A 15 -11.62 -32.92 -6.74
N PHE A 16 -10.85 -32.89 -7.82
CA PHE A 16 -9.41 -33.21 -7.78
C PHE A 16 -8.49 -31.99 -7.88
N GLY A 17 -9.05 -30.82 -8.16
CA GLY A 17 -8.27 -29.60 -8.42
C GLY A 17 -7.73 -29.51 -9.84
N THR A 18 -6.94 -28.47 -10.09
CA THR A 18 -6.33 -28.19 -11.40
C THR A 18 -4.89 -28.66 -11.50
N HIS A 19 -4.24 -28.93 -10.37
CA HIS A 19 -2.83 -29.28 -10.26
C HIS A 19 -2.61 -30.35 -9.19
N TYR A 20 -1.48 -31.03 -9.27
CA TYR A 20 -0.97 -31.93 -8.23
C TYR A 20 0.47 -31.57 -7.87
N PHE A 21 0.92 -31.93 -6.67
CA PHE A 21 2.33 -31.83 -6.30
C PHE A 21 3.15 -32.91 -7.01
N ASP A 22 4.00 -32.49 -7.95
CA ASP A 22 4.99 -33.36 -8.59
C ASP A 22 6.20 -33.57 -7.67
N SER A 23 6.53 -32.55 -6.88
CA SER A 23 7.41 -32.64 -5.74
C SER A 23 6.90 -31.74 -4.62
N ALA A 24 7.22 -32.08 -3.38
CA ALA A 24 6.72 -31.41 -2.19
C ALA A 24 7.83 -31.25 -1.14
N PHE A 25 7.80 -30.12 -0.43
CA PHE A 25 8.68 -29.82 0.69
C PHE A 25 7.92 -30.00 2.00
N PHE A 26 8.47 -30.87 2.84
CA PHE A 26 7.91 -31.23 4.14
C PHE A 26 8.86 -30.80 5.25
N GLY A 27 8.32 -30.18 6.30
CA GLY A 27 9.13 -29.71 7.42
C GLY A 27 8.36 -28.85 8.41
N GLY A 28 9.09 -28.00 9.13
CA GLY A 28 8.52 -27.02 10.04
C GLY A 28 8.48 -25.68 9.34
N PHE A 29 7.37 -24.97 9.44
CA PHE A 29 7.18 -23.69 8.77
C PHE A 29 6.65 -22.66 9.76
N VAL A 30 7.27 -21.48 9.77
CA VAL A 30 6.84 -20.35 10.58
C VAL A 30 6.46 -19.22 9.65
N GLN A 31 5.22 -18.76 9.78
CA GLN A 31 4.69 -17.67 8.98
C GLN A 31 4.35 -16.50 9.89
N GLN A 32 4.80 -15.31 9.52
CA GLN A 32 4.35 -14.07 10.12
C GLN A 32 3.64 -13.24 9.06
N SER A 33 2.37 -12.96 9.28
CA SER A 33 1.57 -12.03 8.49
C SER A 33 1.48 -10.72 9.25
N ILE A 34 1.81 -9.62 8.58
CA ILE A 34 1.76 -8.29 9.18
C ILE A 34 0.80 -7.44 8.38
N GLU A 35 -0.27 -7.01 9.02
CA GLU A 35 -1.21 -6.05 8.45
C GLU A 35 -0.79 -4.65 8.84
N LEU A 36 -0.75 -3.73 7.87
CA LEU A 36 -0.30 -2.36 8.07
C LEU A 36 -1.48 -1.42 7.92
N SER A 37 -1.55 -0.40 8.78
CA SER A 37 -2.49 0.70 8.53
C SER A 37 -2.12 1.43 7.23
N SER A 38 -3.14 1.94 6.52
CA SER A 38 -2.92 2.73 5.30
C SER A 38 -2.05 3.97 5.56
N ASN A 39 -2.12 4.54 6.77
CA ASN A 39 -1.32 5.69 7.18
C ASN A 39 0.19 5.37 7.23
N LEU A 40 0.56 4.18 7.73
CA LEU A 40 1.97 3.78 7.77
C LEU A 40 2.55 3.59 6.36
N ASN A 41 1.75 3.04 5.44
CA ASN A 41 2.17 2.85 4.05
C ASN A 41 2.46 4.18 3.33
N LEU A 42 1.79 5.26 3.74
CA LEU A 42 2.08 6.61 3.27
C LEU A 42 3.37 7.15 3.89
N LYS A 43 3.59 6.97 5.19
CA LYS A 43 4.72 7.57 5.91
C LYS A 43 6.05 6.83 5.75
N MET A 44 6.00 5.50 5.59
CA MET A 44 7.17 4.64 5.58
C MET A 44 7.45 4.14 4.16
N SER A 45 8.73 4.08 3.78
CA SER A 45 9.11 3.49 2.49
C SER A 45 8.92 1.97 2.51
N GLU A 46 8.71 1.35 1.35
CA GLU A 46 8.59 -0.11 1.25
C GLU A 46 9.85 -0.83 1.78
N LYS A 47 11.03 -0.24 1.54
CA LYS A 47 12.30 -0.73 2.08
C LYS A 47 12.29 -0.71 3.61
N ASP A 48 11.85 0.38 4.22
CA ASP A 48 11.80 0.51 5.68
C ASP A 48 10.73 -0.42 6.28
N ILE A 49 9.58 -0.56 5.62
CA ILE A 49 8.54 -1.54 5.99
C ILE A 49 9.14 -2.95 6.00
N LYS A 50 9.86 -3.34 4.94
CA LYS A 50 10.51 -4.65 4.83
C LYS A 50 11.53 -4.86 5.95
N VAL A 51 12.37 -3.87 6.22
CA VAL A 51 13.36 -3.95 7.32
C VAL A 51 12.67 -4.13 8.67
N ASN A 52 11.59 -3.39 8.93
CA ASN A 52 10.83 -3.52 10.17
C ASN A 52 10.10 -4.86 10.27
N ALA A 53 9.54 -5.37 9.17
CA ALA A 53 8.90 -6.68 9.11
C ALA A 53 9.91 -7.82 9.40
N GLU A 54 11.08 -7.79 8.77
CA GLU A 54 12.17 -8.73 9.05
C GLU A 54 12.63 -8.68 10.51
N ALA A 55 12.79 -7.47 11.06
CA ALA A 55 13.14 -7.28 12.46
C ALA A 55 12.07 -7.83 13.41
N SER A 56 10.79 -7.64 13.08
CA SER A 56 9.64 -8.17 13.82
C SER A 56 9.64 -9.70 13.84
N PHE A 57 9.88 -10.32 12.68
CA PHE A 57 9.97 -11.77 12.55
C PHE A 57 11.13 -12.33 13.38
N LEU A 58 12.33 -11.75 13.25
CA LEU A 58 13.51 -12.19 13.99
C LEU A 58 13.34 -12.03 15.50
N SER A 59 12.64 -10.98 15.96
CA SER A 59 12.32 -10.79 17.37
C SER A 59 11.45 -11.94 17.90
N VAL A 60 10.41 -12.35 17.16
CA VAL A 60 9.56 -13.49 17.53
C VAL A 60 10.37 -14.78 17.60
N VAL A 61 11.17 -15.09 16.57
CA VAL A 61 12.00 -16.30 16.54
C VAL A 61 13.04 -16.30 17.67
N LYS A 62 13.65 -15.14 17.97
CA LYS A 62 14.62 -14.97 19.07
C LYS A 62 14.00 -15.21 20.45
N ILE A 63 12.82 -14.67 20.73
CA ILE A 63 12.10 -14.88 22.00
C ILE A 63 11.82 -16.38 22.22
N LYS A 64 11.60 -17.13 21.13
CA LYS A 64 11.42 -18.59 21.18
C LYS A 64 12.73 -19.37 21.26
N GLY A 65 13.89 -18.70 21.21
CA GLY A 65 15.22 -19.33 21.26
C GLY A 65 15.70 -19.87 19.91
N GLY A 66 15.07 -19.49 18.80
CA GLY A 66 15.44 -19.94 17.46
C GLY A 66 16.47 -19.06 16.74
N TYR A 67 16.85 -17.93 17.33
CA TYR A 67 17.81 -16.98 16.76
C TYR A 67 18.67 -16.34 17.84
N SER A 68 19.97 -16.19 17.59
CA SER A 68 20.95 -15.65 18.55
C SER A 68 21.68 -14.40 18.07
N GLY A 69 21.24 -13.78 16.97
CA GLY A 69 21.88 -12.56 16.45
C GLY A 69 21.48 -11.29 17.21
N GLU A 70 22.06 -10.18 16.76
CA GLU A 70 21.80 -8.85 17.33
C GLU A 70 20.31 -8.46 17.21
N ASP A 71 19.84 -7.68 18.18
CA ASP A 71 18.48 -7.16 18.15
C ASP A 71 18.34 -6.13 17.02
N LYS A 72 17.51 -6.45 16.04
CA LYS A 72 17.02 -5.46 15.10
C LYS A 72 15.87 -4.70 15.76
N ASN A 73 16.03 -3.40 15.92
CA ASN A 73 14.99 -2.56 16.49
C ASN A 73 13.85 -2.35 15.50
N VAL A 74 12.66 -2.86 15.83
CA VAL A 74 11.42 -2.46 15.16
C VAL A 74 11.02 -1.08 15.67
N THR A 75 10.81 -0.14 14.74
CA THR A 75 10.46 1.24 15.07
C THR A 75 9.12 1.32 15.81
N GLN A 76 8.98 2.29 16.71
CA GLN A 76 7.74 2.48 17.46
C GLN A 76 6.56 2.80 16.53
N GLU A 77 6.82 3.57 15.46
CA GLU A 77 5.81 3.89 14.44
C GLU A 77 5.29 2.63 13.74
N PHE A 78 6.17 1.70 13.37
CA PHE A 78 5.76 0.42 12.80
C PHE A 78 4.91 -0.39 13.78
N LYS A 79 5.35 -0.53 15.04
CA LYS A 79 4.62 -1.30 16.07
C LYS A 79 3.21 -0.77 16.32
N GLN A 80 3.05 0.55 16.36
CA GLN A 80 1.76 1.19 16.64
C GLN A 80 0.78 1.13 15.47
N ASN A 81 1.27 0.88 14.26
CA ASN A 81 0.49 0.92 13.03
C ASN A 81 0.51 -0.42 12.29
N SER A 82 0.86 -1.51 12.97
CA SER A 82 0.82 -2.86 12.44
C SER A 82 0.14 -3.83 13.39
N GLU A 83 -0.55 -4.82 12.81
CA GLU A 83 -1.05 -5.99 13.52
C GLU A 83 -0.27 -7.22 13.04
N VAL A 84 0.23 -8.01 14.00
CA VAL A 84 1.16 -9.12 13.71
C VAL A 84 0.50 -10.43 14.08
N PHE A 85 0.30 -11.29 13.08
CA PHE A 85 -0.18 -12.65 13.24
C PHE A 85 0.96 -13.63 12.97
N THR A 86 1.26 -14.51 13.92
CA THR A 86 2.28 -15.55 13.73
C THR A 86 1.66 -16.93 13.84
N ALA A 87 1.92 -17.77 12.86
CA ALA A 87 1.49 -19.16 12.81
C ALA A 87 2.70 -20.10 12.68
N PHE A 88 2.59 -21.26 13.33
CA PHE A 88 3.61 -22.30 13.32
C PHE A 88 2.97 -23.59 12.81
N TYR A 89 3.61 -24.23 11.85
CA TYR A 89 3.13 -25.43 11.17
C TYR A 89 4.17 -26.53 11.23
N GLY A 90 3.71 -27.76 11.39
CA GLY A 90 4.56 -28.93 11.60
C GLY A 90 5.12 -28.99 13.02
N GLY A 91 5.52 -30.19 13.43
CA GLY A 91 5.88 -30.50 14.80
C GLY A 91 4.73 -30.27 15.78
N LYS A 92 5.07 -30.37 17.07
CA LYS A 92 4.16 -30.04 18.17
C LYS A 92 4.17 -28.53 18.40
N ALA A 93 3.42 -27.78 17.58
CA ALA A 93 3.39 -26.31 17.61
C ALA A 93 3.03 -25.72 18.99
N ASN A 94 2.32 -26.47 19.85
CA ASN A 94 2.03 -26.06 21.22
C ASN A 94 3.28 -25.87 22.09
N LEU A 95 4.43 -26.45 21.72
CA LEU A 95 5.71 -26.23 22.39
C LEU A 95 6.18 -24.77 22.25
N LEU A 96 5.82 -24.08 21.16
CA LEU A 96 6.20 -22.68 20.92
C LEU A 96 5.37 -21.66 21.70
N LYS A 97 4.51 -22.10 22.63
CA LYS A 97 3.81 -21.18 23.55
C LYS A 97 4.78 -20.53 24.53
N ASP A 98 5.74 -21.29 25.05
CA ASP A 98 6.72 -20.81 26.01
C ASP A 98 7.90 -20.11 25.32
N ASN A 99 8.71 -19.39 26.10
CA ASN A 99 9.97 -18.82 25.60
C ASN A 99 11.06 -19.90 25.58
N ASN A 100 12.05 -19.76 24.68
CA ASN A 100 13.19 -20.69 24.54
C ASN A 100 12.84 -22.16 24.21
N SER A 101 11.66 -22.44 23.65
CA SER A 101 11.21 -23.79 23.30
C SER A 101 11.44 -24.18 21.82
N TRP A 102 12.17 -23.36 21.06
CA TRP A 102 12.43 -23.60 19.64
C TRP A 102 13.10 -24.94 19.37
N ALA A 103 14.14 -25.28 20.15
CA ALA A 103 14.85 -26.56 19.99
C ALA A 103 13.90 -27.76 20.19
N GLN A 104 13.01 -27.69 21.19
CA GLN A 104 12.04 -28.75 21.47
C GLN A 104 11.03 -28.89 20.33
N TRP A 105 10.53 -27.77 19.79
CA TRP A 105 9.65 -27.81 18.62
C TRP A 105 10.37 -28.41 17.40
N TRP A 106 11.59 -27.94 17.12
CA TRP A 106 12.41 -28.40 16.01
C TRP A 106 12.65 -29.92 16.04
N GLU A 107 12.90 -30.49 17.22
CA GLU A 107 13.05 -31.95 17.41
C GLU A 107 11.79 -32.77 17.13
N THR A 108 10.62 -32.13 17.08
CA THR A 108 9.36 -32.80 16.73
C THR A 108 9.05 -32.76 15.24
N VAL A 109 9.60 -31.79 14.50
CA VAL A 109 9.33 -31.58 13.08
C VAL A 109 9.57 -32.81 12.21
N PRO A 110 10.69 -33.57 12.34
CA PRO A 110 10.91 -34.76 11.50
C PRO A 110 9.86 -35.86 11.67
N ARG A 111 9.17 -35.89 12.82
CA ARG A 111 8.14 -36.90 13.14
C ARG A 111 6.73 -36.47 12.78
N ASP A 112 6.52 -35.17 12.60
CA ASP A 112 5.23 -34.58 12.30
C ASP A 112 5.39 -33.40 11.32
N PRO A 113 5.90 -33.65 10.11
CA PRO A 113 6.20 -32.56 9.19
C PRO A 113 4.92 -32.00 8.55
N TRP A 114 4.96 -30.72 8.18
CA TRP A 114 3.91 -30.06 7.42
C TRP A 114 4.34 -29.84 5.97
N LEU A 115 3.39 -29.92 5.04
CA LEU A 115 3.58 -29.56 3.64
C LEU A 115 3.59 -28.02 3.53
N PHE A 116 4.75 -27.41 3.30
CA PHE A 116 4.88 -25.94 3.24
C PHE A 116 5.18 -25.40 1.84
N GLY A 117 5.39 -26.28 0.85
CA GLY A 117 5.63 -25.87 -0.53
C GLY A 117 5.92 -27.05 -1.44
N GLY A 118 6.21 -26.78 -2.70
CA GLY A 118 6.51 -27.80 -3.69
C GLY A 118 6.33 -27.30 -5.12
N ASN A 119 6.59 -28.18 -6.09
CA ASN A 119 6.34 -27.91 -7.49
C ASN A 119 5.01 -28.52 -7.89
N LEU A 120 4.13 -27.68 -8.44
CA LEU A 120 2.84 -28.10 -8.96
C LEU A 120 2.97 -28.41 -10.46
N LYS A 121 2.29 -29.47 -10.90
CA LYS A 121 2.08 -29.77 -12.32
C LYS A 121 0.59 -29.83 -12.66
N PRO A 122 0.19 -29.47 -13.89
CA PRO A 122 -1.19 -29.58 -14.34
C PRO A 122 -1.73 -31.01 -14.24
N ILE A 123 -2.96 -31.16 -13.75
CA ILE A 123 -3.58 -32.48 -13.51
C ILE A 123 -3.78 -33.30 -14.79
N ASP A 124 -3.90 -32.66 -15.95
CA ASP A 124 -4.02 -33.34 -17.24
C ASP A 124 -2.74 -34.10 -17.63
N ASN A 125 -1.60 -33.83 -17.00
CA ASN A 125 -0.39 -34.63 -17.19
C ASN A 125 -0.52 -36.07 -16.68
N LEU A 126 -1.47 -36.32 -15.76
CA LEU A 126 -1.78 -37.67 -15.26
C LEU A 126 -2.76 -38.41 -16.16
N ILE A 127 -3.27 -37.77 -17.21
CA ILE A 127 -4.29 -38.32 -18.11
C ILE A 127 -3.65 -38.66 -19.45
N GLU A 128 -3.94 -39.85 -19.96
CA GLU A 128 -3.45 -40.33 -21.25
C GLU A 128 -4.53 -40.34 -22.33
N GLY A 129 -4.07 -40.38 -23.59
CA GLY A 129 -4.93 -40.55 -24.76
C GLY A 129 -5.89 -39.39 -25.04
N ALA A 130 -7.01 -39.70 -25.69
CA ALA A 130 -7.96 -38.71 -26.19
C ALA A 130 -8.64 -37.86 -25.10
N LYS A 131 -8.59 -38.28 -23.82
CA LYS A 131 -9.18 -37.53 -22.71
C LYS A 131 -8.28 -36.40 -22.22
N LYS A 132 -6.96 -36.48 -22.40
CA LYS A 132 -6.00 -35.46 -21.94
C LYS A 132 -6.37 -34.03 -22.38
N PRO A 133 -6.53 -33.72 -23.69
CA PRO A 133 -6.89 -32.37 -24.11
C PRO A 133 -8.26 -31.90 -23.60
N GLN A 134 -9.17 -32.82 -23.29
CA GLN A 134 -10.49 -32.48 -22.75
C GLN A 134 -10.41 -32.07 -21.27
N VAL A 135 -9.53 -32.73 -20.50
CA VAL A 135 -9.25 -32.35 -19.10
C VAL A 135 -8.46 -31.04 -19.06
N ALA A 136 -7.46 -30.86 -19.92
CA ALA A 136 -6.71 -29.61 -20.04
C ALA A 136 -7.64 -28.42 -20.33
N GLU A 137 -8.60 -28.60 -21.25
CA GLU A 137 -9.60 -27.57 -21.55
C GLU A 137 -10.54 -27.29 -20.37
N ALA A 138 -10.92 -28.32 -19.60
CA ALA A 138 -11.73 -28.14 -18.40
C ALA A 138 -10.99 -27.36 -17.30
N VAL A 139 -9.69 -27.64 -17.13
CA VAL A 139 -8.81 -26.88 -16.24
C VAL A 139 -8.74 -25.42 -16.67
N ARG A 140 -8.55 -25.15 -17.97
CA ARG A 140 -8.58 -23.78 -18.51
C ARG A 140 -9.90 -23.08 -18.18
N VAL A 141 -11.04 -23.73 -18.45
CA VAL A 141 -12.37 -23.17 -18.16
C VAL A 141 -12.51 -22.82 -16.67
N LYS A 142 -12.08 -23.71 -15.76
CA LYS A 142 -12.11 -23.44 -14.32
C LYS A 142 -11.28 -22.21 -13.96
N LEU A 143 -10.04 -22.15 -14.45
CA LEU A 143 -9.12 -21.05 -14.16
C LEU A 143 -9.64 -19.72 -14.71
N ASP A 144 -10.18 -19.72 -15.93
CA ASP A 144 -10.76 -18.52 -16.55
C ASP A 144 -11.99 -18.02 -15.77
N LYS A 145 -12.84 -18.92 -15.28
CA LYS A 145 -13.98 -18.55 -14.43
C LYS A 145 -13.55 -18.00 -13.08
N SER A 146 -12.60 -18.65 -12.41
CA SER A 146 -12.05 -18.12 -11.14
C SER A 146 -11.38 -16.75 -11.37
N PHE A 147 -10.69 -16.57 -12.49
CA PHE A 147 -10.09 -15.29 -12.86
C PHE A 147 -11.16 -14.19 -13.06
N LEU A 148 -12.29 -14.53 -13.69
CA LEU A 148 -13.43 -13.63 -13.84
C LEU A 148 -14.08 -13.27 -12.49
N GLU A 149 -14.22 -14.23 -11.58
CA GLU A 149 -14.74 -14.00 -10.22
C GLU A 149 -13.88 -13.00 -9.45
N GLU A 150 -12.54 -13.17 -9.48
CA GLU A 150 -11.61 -12.24 -8.85
C GLU A 150 -11.69 -10.83 -9.48
N THR A 151 -11.74 -10.76 -10.81
CA THR A 151 -11.91 -9.49 -11.54
C THR A 151 -13.21 -8.78 -11.14
N LYS A 152 -14.29 -9.53 -10.92
CA LYS A 152 -15.56 -8.99 -10.43
C LYS A 152 -15.44 -8.47 -8.99
N GLN A 153 -14.74 -9.19 -8.11
CA GLN A 153 -14.50 -8.71 -6.74
C GLN A 153 -13.68 -7.42 -6.71
N GLU A 154 -12.66 -7.32 -7.56
CA GLU A 154 -11.86 -6.10 -7.70
C GLU A 154 -12.74 -4.89 -8.06
N LEU A 155 -13.65 -5.03 -9.04
CA LEU A 155 -14.62 -3.98 -9.40
C LEU A 155 -15.56 -3.61 -8.24
N ILE A 156 -16.06 -4.61 -7.49
CA ILE A 156 -16.94 -4.38 -6.34
C ILE A 156 -16.21 -3.61 -5.24
N LEU A 157 -14.95 -3.97 -4.97
CA LEU A 157 -14.11 -3.26 -4.01
C LEU A 157 -13.82 -1.84 -4.50
N PHE A 158 -13.48 -1.66 -5.77
CA PHE A 158 -13.23 -0.34 -6.35
C PHE A 158 -14.44 0.60 -6.22
N LYS A 159 -15.67 0.09 -6.43
CA LYS A 159 -16.92 0.85 -6.25
C LYS A 159 -17.10 1.40 -4.83
N LYS A 160 -16.45 0.82 -3.82
CA LYS A 160 -16.48 1.35 -2.43
C LYS A 160 -15.66 2.64 -2.30
N PHE A 161 -14.66 2.84 -3.15
CA PHE A 161 -13.75 3.98 -3.11
C PHE A 161 -14.03 5.02 -4.20
N SER A 162 -14.81 4.65 -5.22
CA SER A 162 -15.15 5.51 -6.35
C SER A 162 -16.64 5.42 -6.69
N PRO A 163 -17.35 6.55 -6.89
CA PRO A 163 -18.77 6.54 -7.24
C PRO A 163 -19.05 6.12 -8.69
N VAL A 164 -18.02 5.75 -9.46
CA VAL A 164 -18.15 5.37 -10.87
C VAL A 164 -18.91 4.06 -11.01
N SER A 165 -19.85 4.00 -11.96
CA SER A 165 -20.57 2.75 -12.25
C SER A 165 -19.64 1.72 -12.89
N VAL A 166 -19.71 0.50 -12.38
CA VAL A 166 -19.00 -0.69 -12.90
C VAL A 166 -19.97 -1.73 -13.47
N ASP A 167 -21.26 -1.39 -13.54
CA ASP A 167 -22.33 -2.37 -13.70
C ASP A 167 -22.28 -3.05 -15.09
N SER A 168 -21.83 -2.34 -16.14
CA SER A 168 -21.61 -2.90 -17.48
C SER A 168 -20.49 -3.95 -17.53
N TYR A 169 -19.41 -3.72 -16.78
CA TYR A 169 -18.29 -4.66 -16.69
C TYR A 169 -18.70 -5.90 -15.90
N VAL A 170 -19.40 -5.71 -14.78
CA VAL A 170 -19.97 -6.80 -13.96
C VAL A 170 -20.93 -7.65 -14.80
N ALA A 171 -21.83 -7.03 -15.57
CA ALA A 171 -22.74 -7.76 -16.46
C ALA A 171 -22.00 -8.54 -17.56
N SER A 172 -20.92 -7.99 -18.11
CA SER A 172 -20.08 -8.69 -19.10
C SER A 172 -19.38 -9.91 -18.50
N ILE A 173 -18.87 -9.78 -17.27
CA ILE A 173 -18.29 -10.89 -16.51
C ILE A 173 -19.35 -11.97 -16.22
N ASP A 174 -20.52 -11.57 -15.73
CA ASP A 174 -21.61 -12.51 -15.41
C ASP A 174 -22.10 -13.27 -16.66
N LYS A 175 -22.14 -12.61 -17.81
CA LYS A 175 -22.41 -13.26 -19.09
C LYS A 175 -21.39 -14.36 -19.41
N LEU A 176 -20.10 -14.17 -19.13
CA LEU A 176 -19.08 -15.19 -19.35
C LEU A 176 -19.11 -16.31 -18.29
N LEU A 177 -19.36 -15.96 -17.02
CA LEU A 177 -19.47 -16.93 -15.93
C LEU A 177 -20.62 -17.93 -16.15
N THR A 178 -21.72 -17.47 -16.75
CA THR A 178 -22.89 -18.30 -17.07
C THR A 178 -22.67 -19.25 -18.26
N GLN A 179 -21.65 -19.02 -19.10
CA GLN A 179 -21.33 -19.93 -20.20
C GLN A 179 -20.75 -21.24 -19.67
N SER A 180 -21.12 -22.38 -20.26
CA SER A 180 -20.54 -23.67 -19.87
C SER A 180 -19.05 -23.74 -20.21
N ILE A 181 -18.64 -23.18 -21.35
CA ILE A 181 -17.25 -23.12 -21.83
C ILE A 181 -17.02 -21.72 -22.42
N PRO A 182 -16.61 -20.73 -21.61
CA PRO A 182 -16.25 -19.42 -22.14
C PRO A 182 -14.98 -19.50 -22.98
N THR A 183 -14.89 -18.71 -24.04
CA THR A 183 -13.66 -18.64 -24.84
C THR A 183 -12.59 -17.88 -24.05
N HIS A 184 -11.34 -18.34 -24.15
CA HIS A 184 -10.24 -17.72 -23.43
C HIS A 184 -9.97 -16.27 -23.88
N ASP A 185 -10.19 -16.00 -25.17
CA ASP A 185 -10.00 -14.67 -25.75
C ASP A 185 -11.06 -13.68 -25.25
N ASP A 186 -12.31 -14.11 -25.10
CA ASP A 186 -13.36 -13.25 -24.51
C ASP A 186 -13.04 -12.92 -23.04
N VAL A 187 -12.55 -13.91 -22.28
CA VAL A 187 -12.11 -13.72 -20.88
C VAL A 187 -10.98 -12.70 -20.81
N LYS A 188 -9.97 -12.83 -21.67
CA LYS A 188 -8.86 -11.88 -21.78
C LYS A 188 -9.32 -10.49 -22.18
N ALA A 189 -10.23 -10.37 -23.14
CA ALA A 189 -10.75 -9.09 -23.61
C ALA A 189 -11.50 -8.34 -22.51
N VAL A 190 -12.35 -9.05 -21.73
CA VAL A 190 -13.05 -8.47 -20.58
C VAL A 190 -12.05 -8.04 -19.51
N LYS A 191 -11.05 -8.88 -19.18
CA LYS A 191 -9.98 -8.53 -18.24
C LYS A 191 -9.27 -7.25 -18.66
N GLN A 192 -8.83 -7.16 -19.91
CA GLN A 192 -8.10 -5.99 -20.40
C GLN A 192 -8.97 -4.74 -20.30
N SER A 193 -10.24 -4.84 -20.69
CA SER A 193 -11.20 -3.73 -20.60
C SER A 193 -11.40 -3.26 -19.15
N VAL A 194 -11.44 -4.18 -18.18
CA VAL A 194 -11.52 -3.86 -16.76
C VAL A 194 -10.22 -3.21 -16.27
N ALA A 195 -9.07 -3.75 -16.64
CA ALA A 195 -7.77 -3.20 -16.26
C ALA A 195 -7.59 -1.77 -16.78
N ASP A 196 -7.94 -1.51 -18.05
CA ASP A 196 -7.87 -0.19 -18.68
C ASP A 196 -8.81 0.81 -17.97
N PHE A 197 -10.02 0.35 -17.64
CA PHE A 197 -10.97 1.14 -16.85
C PHE A 197 -10.42 1.49 -15.47
N LEU A 198 -9.96 0.50 -14.71
CA LEU A 198 -9.43 0.70 -13.36
C LEU A 198 -8.19 1.61 -13.37
N ALA A 199 -7.30 1.44 -14.35
CA ALA A 199 -6.13 2.31 -14.52
C ALA A 199 -6.55 3.77 -14.76
N LYS A 200 -7.52 3.99 -15.64
CA LYS A 200 -8.03 5.33 -15.96
C LYS A 200 -8.73 5.99 -14.76
N GLU A 201 -9.59 5.27 -14.06
CA GLU A 201 -10.29 5.83 -12.91
C GLU A 201 -9.36 6.04 -11.71
N THR A 202 -8.39 5.16 -11.49
CA THR A 202 -7.34 5.36 -10.49
C THR A 202 -6.51 6.61 -10.81
N ALA A 203 -6.11 6.82 -12.07
CA ALA A 203 -5.40 8.02 -12.47
C ALA A 203 -6.19 9.32 -12.19
N LYS A 204 -7.53 9.30 -12.31
CA LYS A 204 -8.36 10.45 -11.91
C LYS A 204 -8.36 10.69 -10.41
N LEU A 205 -8.45 9.64 -9.60
CA LEU A 205 -8.37 9.74 -8.14
C LEU A 205 -7.00 10.27 -7.71
N ASP A 206 -5.93 9.76 -8.30
CA ASP A 206 -4.55 10.20 -8.05
C ASP A 206 -4.39 11.69 -8.41
N LYS A 207 -4.92 12.13 -9.57
CA LYS A 207 -4.91 13.56 -9.94
C LYS A 207 -5.70 14.43 -8.97
N ALA A 208 -6.89 13.98 -8.55
CA ALA A 208 -7.70 14.71 -7.57
C ALA A 208 -6.97 14.83 -6.22
N PHE A 209 -6.27 13.78 -5.80
CA PHE A 209 -5.43 13.78 -4.61
C PHE A 209 -4.25 14.74 -4.74
N LEU A 210 -3.53 14.72 -5.87
CA LEU A 210 -2.44 15.68 -6.15
C LEU A 210 -2.93 17.14 -6.10
N ASN A 211 -4.11 17.43 -6.63
CA ASN A 211 -4.70 18.78 -6.54
C ASN A 211 -4.92 19.21 -5.08
N GLY A 212 -5.39 18.30 -4.21
CA GLY A 212 -5.55 18.58 -2.79
C GLY A 212 -4.21 18.80 -2.07
N LEU A 213 -3.18 18.04 -2.44
CA LEU A 213 -1.82 18.25 -1.96
C LEU A 213 -1.23 19.58 -2.43
N GLU A 214 -1.45 19.95 -3.69
CA GLU A 214 -1.02 21.22 -4.28
C GLU A 214 -1.62 22.41 -3.53
N GLN A 215 -2.94 22.39 -3.28
CA GLN A 215 -3.62 23.40 -2.47
C GLN A 215 -3.04 23.48 -1.05
N SER A 216 -2.76 22.33 -0.43
CA SER A 216 -2.16 22.27 0.91
C SER A 216 -0.73 22.81 0.95
N LEU A 217 0.05 22.53 -0.09
CA LEU A 217 1.43 23.02 -0.24
C LEU A 217 1.46 24.53 -0.46
N GLN A 218 0.59 25.04 -1.34
CA GLN A 218 0.45 26.47 -1.59
C GLN A 218 -0.01 27.22 -0.34
N SER A 219 -0.93 26.63 0.44
CA SER A 219 -1.32 27.15 1.75
C SER A 219 -0.11 27.26 2.69
N VAL A 220 0.72 26.23 2.82
CA VAL A 220 1.94 26.25 3.64
C VAL A 220 2.95 27.30 3.16
N GLN A 221 3.15 27.45 1.85
CA GLN A 221 4.05 28.45 1.30
C GLN A 221 3.56 29.88 1.60
N ASN A 222 2.26 30.14 1.40
CA ASN A 222 1.68 31.47 1.57
C ASN A 222 1.53 31.89 3.04
N THR A 223 1.38 30.92 3.96
CA THR A 223 1.15 31.20 5.39
C THR A 223 2.41 30.93 6.22
N GLU A 224 2.76 29.66 6.40
CA GLU A 224 3.81 29.22 7.31
C GLU A 224 5.20 29.71 6.88
N LEU A 225 5.58 29.51 5.62
CA LEU A 225 6.91 29.91 5.15
C LEU A 225 7.05 31.42 5.03
N PHE A 226 6.00 32.12 4.61
CA PHE A 226 5.98 33.57 4.61
C PHE A 226 6.23 34.12 6.03
N CYS A 227 5.49 33.61 7.02
CA CYS A 227 5.65 33.96 8.44
C CYS A 227 7.10 33.68 8.92
N LYS A 228 7.62 32.48 8.65
CA LYS A 228 9.01 32.09 9.00
C LYS A 228 10.04 33.01 8.37
N ARG A 229 9.87 33.38 7.10
CA ARG A 229 10.80 34.25 6.38
C ARG A 229 10.85 35.62 7.01
N VAL A 230 9.70 36.23 7.27
CA VAL A 230 9.62 37.56 7.91
C VAL A 230 10.26 37.56 9.30
N ILE A 231 10.06 36.50 10.08
CA ILE A 231 10.70 36.35 11.40
C ILE A 231 12.21 36.15 11.25
N ALA A 232 12.67 35.33 10.30
CA ALA A 232 14.09 35.12 10.06
C ALA A 232 14.79 36.41 9.61
N GLU A 233 14.20 37.18 8.69
CA GLU A 233 14.76 38.45 8.21
C GLU A 233 14.92 39.48 9.33
N LYS A 234 13.98 39.52 10.28
CA LYS A 234 13.97 40.52 11.36
C LYS A 234 14.70 40.09 12.62
N CYS A 235 14.49 38.86 13.05
CA CYS A 235 14.80 38.43 14.41
C CYS A 235 15.85 37.33 14.46
N MET A 236 15.99 36.54 13.39
CA MET A 236 16.92 35.41 13.34
C MET A 236 17.64 35.33 11.98
N PRO A 237 18.49 36.31 11.63
CA PRO A 237 19.10 36.37 10.29
C PRO A 237 19.89 35.11 9.92
N ASP A 238 20.51 34.45 10.91
CA ASP A 238 21.25 33.19 10.74
C ASP A 238 20.36 32.04 10.25
N ARG A 239 19.03 32.14 10.41
CA ARG A 239 18.04 31.15 9.96
C ARG A 239 17.44 31.47 8.59
N LEU A 240 17.74 32.63 8.00
CA LEU A 240 17.13 33.05 6.73
C LEU A 240 17.43 32.05 5.61
N ALA A 241 18.69 31.59 5.51
CA ALA A 241 19.10 30.61 4.50
C ALA A 241 18.36 29.26 4.65
N ASP A 242 18.07 28.81 5.87
CA ASP A 242 17.31 27.58 6.12
C ASP A 242 15.85 27.72 5.65
N VAL A 243 15.25 28.90 5.85
CA VAL A 243 13.89 29.19 5.41
C VAL A 243 13.82 29.32 3.88
N GLU A 244 14.78 30.02 3.26
CA GLU A 244 14.88 30.12 1.80
C GLU A 244 15.04 28.75 1.14
N LYS A 245 15.90 27.90 1.72
CA LYS A 245 16.02 26.50 1.28
C LYS A 245 14.71 25.72 1.42
N SER A 246 13.99 25.92 2.52
CA SER A 246 12.68 25.27 2.71
C SER A 246 11.67 25.72 1.67
N ILE A 247 11.68 27.00 1.26
CA ILE A 247 10.84 27.52 0.17
C ILE A 247 11.21 26.84 -1.15
N GLU A 248 12.51 26.77 -1.47
CA GLU A 248 13.01 26.11 -2.68
C GLU A 248 12.60 24.63 -2.73
N ASP A 249 12.78 23.89 -1.63
CA ASP A 249 12.36 22.48 -1.52
C ASP A 249 10.85 22.33 -1.77
N GLY A 250 10.05 23.27 -1.25
CA GLY A 250 8.60 23.32 -1.49
C GLY A 250 8.26 23.55 -2.97
N GLU A 251 8.93 24.48 -3.63
CA GLU A 251 8.75 24.75 -5.07
C GLU A 251 9.17 23.55 -5.93
N GLN A 252 10.27 22.87 -5.58
CA GLN A 252 10.69 21.65 -6.27
C GLN A 252 9.64 20.53 -6.13
N LEU A 253 9.04 20.36 -4.95
CA LEU A 253 7.97 19.39 -4.73
C LEU A 253 6.69 19.77 -5.48
N PHE A 254 6.34 21.05 -5.51
CA PHE A 254 5.21 21.58 -6.30
C PHE A 254 5.39 21.23 -7.78
N ASN A 255 6.56 21.53 -8.34
CA ASN A 255 6.86 21.25 -9.76
C ASN A 255 6.80 19.75 -10.07
N LYS A 256 7.27 18.89 -9.18
CA LYS A 256 7.16 17.42 -9.35
C LYS A 256 5.71 16.94 -9.30
N ALA A 257 4.91 17.46 -8.37
CA ALA A 257 3.49 17.14 -8.28
C ALA A 257 2.73 17.59 -9.54
N ASP A 258 3.01 18.81 -10.03
CA ASP A 258 2.41 19.35 -11.25
C ASP A 258 2.80 18.53 -12.49
N GLN A 259 4.07 18.16 -12.63
CA GLN A 259 4.53 17.27 -13.70
C GLN A 259 3.78 15.94 -13.72
N LEU A 260 3.60 15.29 -12.56
CA LEU A 260 2.87 14.03 -12.46
C LEU A 260 1.38 14.19 -12.78
N LYS A 261 0.74 15.25 -12.27
CA LYS A 261 -0.66 15.57 -12.54
C LYS A 261 -0.95 15.71 -14.05
N ASN A 262 0.02 16.25 -14.80
CA ASN A 262 -0.08 16.48 -16.24
C ASN A 262 0.17 15.22 -17.09
N THR A 263 0.51 14.08 -16.49
CA THR A 263 0.58 12.78 -17.20
C THR A 263 -0.80 12.13 -17.31
N ASP A 264 -1.09 11.40 -18.39
CA ASP A 264 -2.39 10.74 -18.56
C ASP A 264 -2.62 9.64 -17.52
N ILE A 265 -1.61 8.80 -17.31
CA ILE A 265 -1.57 7.75 -16.28
C ILE A 265 -0.25 7.93 -15.52
N PRO A 266 -0.28 8.52 -14.32
CA PRO A 266 0.92 8.68 -13.50
C PRO A 266 1.53 7.32 -13.19
N ASN A 267 2.86 7.22 -13.21
CA ASN A 267 3.54 6.05 -12.65
C ASN A 267 3.20 5.97 -11.16
N ARG A 268 2.62 4.85 -10.73
CA ARG A 268 2.08 4.70 -9.37
C ARG A 268 3.14 4.81 -8.27
N ASP A 269 4.36 4.38 -8.55
CA ASP A 269 5.46 4.47 -7.58
C ASP A 269 5.95 5.91 -7.45
N GLN A 270 6.08 6.64 -8.57
CA GLN A 270 6.39 8.06 -8.57
C GLN A 270 5.29 8.87 -7.86
N PHE A 271 4.01 8.56 -8.11
CA PHE A 271 2.88 9.19 -7.42
C PHE A 271 2.97 8.98 -5.90
N LYS A 272 3.20 7.75 -5.43
CA LYS A 272 3.35 7.45 -4.00
C LYS A 272 4.55 8.19 -3.39
N GLU A 273 5.67 8.23 -4.09
CA GLU A 273 6.88 8.91 -3.62
C GLU A 273 6.66 10.41 -3.48
N VAL A 274 6.14 11.08 -4.52
CA VAL A 274 5.87 12.52 -4.49
C VAL A 274 4.82 12.86 -3.44
N SER A 275 3.73 12.09 -3.37
CA SER A 275 2.69 12.27 -2.35
C SER A 275 3.26 12.21 -0.93
N ARG A 276 4.05 11.17 -0.63
CA ARG A 276 4.73 11.01 0.66
C ARG A 276 5.65 12.19 0.97
N ASN A 277 6.43 12.63 -0.01
CA ASN A 277 7.38 13.73 0.20
C ASN A 277 6.66 15.05 0.45
N VAL A 278 5.57 15.34 -0.28
CA VAL A 278 4.74 16.53 -0.08
C VAL A 278 4.05 16.49 1.29
N GLU A 279 3.44 15.37 1.69
CA GLU A 279 2.80 15.23 3.00
C GLU A 279 3.82 15.40 4.14
N LYS A 280 4.99 14.76 4.03
CA LYS A 280 6.08 14.89 5.01
C LYS A 280 6.57 16.33 5.11
N TYR A 281 6.72 17.01 3.98
CA TYR A 281 7.10 18.42 3.93
C TYR A 281 6.06 19.30 4.62
N ILE A 282 4.78 19.19 4.24
CA ILE A 282 3.67 19.94 4.85
C ILE A 282 3.62 19.71 6.36
N TYR A 283 3.74 18.45 6.80
CA TYR A 283 3.75 18.11 8.22
C TYR A 283 4.92 18.80 8.94
N THR A 284 6.13 18.72 8.38
CA THR A 284 7.33 19.32 8.97
C THR A 284 7.17 20.82 9.10
N GLN A 285 6.72 21.50 8.03
CA GLN A 285 6.58 22.96 8.03
C GLN A 285 5.53 23.46 9.03
N LYS A 286 4.40 22.76 9.18
CA LYS A 286 3.34 23.10 10.14
C LYS A 286 3.68 22.85 11.62
N HIS A 287 4.67 22.00 11.90
CA HIS A 287 5.00 21.58 13.27
C HIS A 287 6.38 22.04 13.73
N GLU A 288 7.24 22.49 12.82
CA GLU A 288 8.52 23.11 13.18
C GLU A 288 8.25 24.41 13.94
N LYS A 289 8.76 24.48 15.17
CA LYS A 289 8.65 25.68 15.99
C LYS A 289 9.52 26.78 15.42
N ILE A 290 8.98 27.99 15.38
CA ILE A 290 9.77 29.19 15.10
C ILE A 290 10.41 29.64 16.41
N GLY A 291 11.65 30.13 16.34
CA GLY A 291 12.32 30.71 17.49
C GLY A 291 11.61 31.97 17.99
N GLU A 292 11.87 32.35 19.24
CA GLU A 292 11.25 33.51 19.88
C GLU A 292 11.62 34.82 19.15
N CYS A 293 10.62 35.62 18.79
CA CYS A 293 10.84 36.97 18.28
C CYS A 293 9.88 37.99 18.91
N SER A 294 10.39 38.85 19.79
CA SER A 294 9.66 39.99 20.31
C SER A 294 9.87 41.24 19.44
N GLU A 295 9.47 41.20 18.17
CA GLU A 295 9.48 42.39 17.31
C GLU A 295 8.11 42.68 16.69
N LYS A 296 7.90 43.96 16.38
CA LYS A 296 6.72 44.49 15.70
C LYS A 296 6.82 44.19 14.20
N VAL A 297 5.95 43.31 13.70
CA VAL A 297 5.94 42.94 12.28
C VAL A 297 4.94 43.81 11.50
N PHE A 298 5.34 44.26 10.31
CA PHE A 298 4.52 45.07 9.40
C PHE A 298 4.22 44.25 8.14
N CYS A 299 2.95 44.04 7.83
CA CYS A 299 2.53 43.41 6.58
C CYS A 299 2.13 44.48 5.55
N ASN A 300 2.93 44.65 4.50
CA ASN A 300 2.64 45.59 3.41
C ASN A 300 1.37 45.22 2.61
N SER A 301 1.01 43.94 2.57
CA SER A 301 -0.22 43.46 1.91
C SER A 301 -1.49 43.81 2.70
N CYS A 302 -1.36 44.14 3.99
CA CYS A 302 -2.46 44.14 4.96
C CYS A 302 -2.81 45.52 5.54
N LYS A 303 -1.93 46.53 5.38
CA LYS A 303 -2.07 47.87 6.00
C LYS A 303 -2.34 47.87 7.51
N ILE A 304 -1.96 46.82 8.24
CA ILE A 304 -2.04 46.74 9.71
C ILE A 304 -0.72 47.22 10.32
N THR A 305 -0.83 47.97 11.43
CA THR A 305 0.23 48.88 11.90
C THR A 305 1.11 48.36 13.02
N GLU A 306 0.86 47.19 13.64
CA GLU A 306 1.78 46.58 14.62
C GLU A 306 1.25 45.26 15.22
N ALA A 307 2.08 44.23 15.34
CA ALA A 307 1.78 43.01 16.09
C ALA A 307 3.00 42.45 16.83
N THR A 308 2.82 41.97 18.05
CA THR A 308 3.86 41.30 18.86
C THR A 308 3.68 39.79 18.76
N VAL A 309 4.63 39.08 18.15
CA VAL A 309 4.57 37.62 18.00
C VAL A 309 5.25 36.96 19.20
N THR A 310 4.51 36.60 20.25
CA THR A 310 5.09 35.86 21.38
C THR A 310 5.01 34.34 21.23
N HIS A 311 5.98 33.63 21.82
CA HIS A 311 6.34 32.20 21.67
C HIS A 311 5.22 31.14 21.65
N LYS A 312 3.97 31.47 21.99
CA LYS A 312 2.90 30.47 22.15
C LYS A 312 1.99 30.28 20.95
N ASP A 313 2.05 31.18 19.96
CA ASP A 313 1.11 31.14 18.84
C ASP A 313 1.70 30.44 17.63
N LYS A 314 0.96 29.46 17.10
CA LYS A 314 1.27 28.85 15.80
C LYS A 314 1.10 29.95 14.72
N CYS A 315 1.92 29.96 13.67
CA CYS A 315 1.73 30.91 12.54
C CYS A 315 0.36 30.79 11.86
N ASN A 316 -0.37 29.69 12.08
CA ASN A 316 -1.77 29.54 11.65
C ASN A 316 -2.83 30.03 12.65
N SER A 317 -2.46 30.68 13.75
CA SER A 317 -3.44 31.24 14.68
C SER A 317 -4.32 32.24 13.96
N GLN A 318 -5.61 32.31 14.33
CA GLN A 318 -6.54 33.28 13.72
C GLN A 318 -6.00 34.70 13.87
N GLU A 319 -5.33 35.00 14.99
CA GLU A 319 -4.65 36.28 15.21
C GLU A 319 -3.57 36.56 14.17
N ILE A 320 -2.68 35.60 13.86
CA ILE A 320 -1.66 35.78 12.82
C ILE A 320 -2.29 35.82 11.42
N LYS A 321 -3.32 35.02 11.15
CA LYS A 321 -4.07 35.07 9.88
C LYS A 321 -4.75 36.42 9.66
N ASP A 322 -5.42 36.96 10.68
CA ASP A 322 -6.07 38.28 10.65
C ASP A 322 -5.03 39.40 10.51
N LEU A 323 -3.89 39.28 11.19
CA LEU A 323 -2.76 40.22 11.07
C LEU A 323 -2.12 40.21 9.67
N LEU A 324 -2.12 39.06 9.01
CA LEU A 324 -1.63 38.88 7.65
C LEU A 324 -2.73 39.00 6.59
N ASN A 325 -3.97 39.35 6.98
CA ASN A 325 -5.14 39.43 6.11
C ASN A 325 -5.31 38.18 5.21
N ILE A 326 -4.95 37.01 5.75
CA ILE A 326 -5.10 35.71 5.10
C ILE A 326 -6.45 35.16 5.52
N HIS A 327 -7.43 35.26 4.62
CA HIS A 327 -8.74 34.64 4.80
C HIS A 327 -8.75 33.26 4.12
N ASP A 328 -9.27 32.25 4.82
CA ASP A 328 -9.48 30.90 4.30
C ASP A 328 -10.50 30.89 3.15
#